data_AF-A0A7S1UBY5-F1
#
_entry.id   AF-A0A7S1UBY5-F1
#
_cell.length_a   1.000
_cell.length_b   1.000
_cell.length_c   1.000
_cell.angle_alpha   90.00
_cell.angle_beta   90.00
_cell.angle_gamma   90.00
#
_symmetry.space_group_name_H-M   'P 1'
#
loop_
_entity.id
_entity.type
_entity.pdbx_description
1 polymer ?
#
loop_
_entity_poly.entity_id
_entity_poly.type
_entity_poly.pdbx_seq_one_letter_code
_entity_poly.pdbx_strand_id
1 'polypeptide(L)'
;MQYFLRLKKNDLSIWGMDWGLKLDQIRYLMKRIEELTVIKIIEEEEEDPLLKLRNSLHNGKLSLRHGVANYQFYKAFFGGHLPMKELPVKLVEPLNGCSTPENLAELKDAIAVVSRGDCSFIDKANNVSLAGPGALLYLNSDNQLFRVSAGHITNSKEDPNENTGIEFGVGLVTHEATGVLKAALDAQEEVFGQLVPVQCKGAAECAPILPEEKEVVPYVDSGYLAGDGLDEIEFLTSTFGMPLPTQALPLLQPSNPQGCEALSAPEGGDVSDFAGAWVLVARGGCPFGDKAKHAQDAGARGIVIMDNGDAPLARFATNREDVFIPGLMVTKAAGEGLIDWLGTVAEAKVEVVPSPGAAQAWLDLAALEWPEEKAQINLFKKRQLKEHGDSPDRQAWIKAKAKEVLAAAAA
;
A
#
# COMPACT_ATOMS: atom_id res chain seq x y z
N MET A 1 20.55 -44.23 -5.49
CA MET A 1 20.38 -43.58 -4.17
C MET A 1 21.78 -43.34 -3.62
N GLN A 2 22.29 -42.11 -3.70
CA GLN A 2 23.62 -41.76 -3.19
C GLN A 2 23.44 -41.16 -1.79
N TYR A 3 24.05 -41.77 -0.79
CA TYR A 3 24.05 -41.28 0.59
C TYR A 3 25.24 -40.33 0.75
N PHE A 4 24.98 -39.08 1.17
CA PHE A 4 26.03 -38.12 1.48
C PHE A 4 26.36 -38.20 2.97
N LEU A 5 27.57 -38.68 3.29
CA LEU A 5 28.06 -38.70 4.67
C LEU A 5 28.75 -37.35 4.94
N ARG A 6 28.16 -36.50 5.80
CA ARG A 6 28.78 -35.26 6.26
C ARG A 6 29.52 -35.52 7.56
N LEU A 7 30.79 -35.92 7.47
CA LEU A 7 31.64 -36.15 8.65
C LEU A 7 32.44 -34.90 8.99
N LYS A 8 32.39 -34.47 10.26
CA LYS A 8 33.31 -33.49 10.83
C LYS A 8 34.50 -34.20 11.47
N LYS A 9 35.61 -33.48 11.62
CA LYS A 9 36.84 -34.00 12.25
C LYS A 9 36.60 -34.58 13.66
N ASN A 10 35.60 -34.07 14.38
CA ASN A 10 35.22 -34.53 15.72
C ASN A 10 34.36 -35.81 15.74
N ASP A 11 33.73 -36.19 14.62
CA ASP A 11 32.92 -37.42 14.56
C ASP A 11 33.83 -38.67 14.59
N LEU A 12 35.06 -38.54 14.11
CA LEU A 12 36.07 -39.60 14.05
C LEU A 12 36.64 -39.96 15.44
N SER A 13 36.64 -39.03 16.40
CA SER A 13 37.04 -39.30 17.79
C SER A 13 36.00 -40.13 18.54
N ILE A 14 34.72 -40.03 18.17
CA ILE A 14 33.63 -40.81 18.78
C ILE A 14 33.72 -42.27 18.35
N TRP A 15 34.13 -42.54 17.11
CA TRP A 15 34.23 -43.90 16.55
C TRP A 15 35.31 -44.77 17.18
N GLY A 16 36.36 -44.16 17.74
CA GLY A 16 37.37 -44.88 18.51
C GLY A 16 36.86 -45.37 19.87
N MET A 17 35.92 -44.64 20.50
CA MET A 17 35.37 -44.98 21.81
C MET A 17 34.17 -45.92 21.72
N ASP A 18 33.22 -45.67 20.82
CA ASP A 18 31.97 -46.44 20.78
C ASP A 18 32.05 -47.72 19.94
N TRP A 19 32.89 -47.76 18.89
CA TRP A 19 32.89 -48.85 17.90
C TRP A 19 34.16 -49.73 17.97
N GLY A 20 35.04 -49.48 18.95
CA GLY A 20 36.22 -50.30 19.21
C GLY A 20 37.28 -50.27 18.11
N LEU A 21 37.24 -49.28 17.22
CA LEU A 21 38.19 -49.15 16.11
C LEU A 21 39.57 -48.72 16.61
N LYS A 22 40.61 -49.43 16.15
CA LYS A 22 41.99 -49.09 16.47
C LYS A 22 42.48 -47.87 15.68
N LEU A 23 43.48 -47.18 16.22
CA LEU A 23 44.02 -45.91 15.70
C LEU A 23 44.58 -45.99 14.27
N ASP A 24 45.03 -47.17 13.86
CA ASP A 24 45.49 -47.52 12.50
C ASP A 24 44.31 -47.69 11.54
N GLN A 25 43.21 -48.30 11.99
CA GLN A 25 41.98 -48.46 11.22
C GLN A 25 41.29 -47.11 10.99
N ILE A 26 41.25 -46.25 12.01
CA ILE A 26 40.73 -44.87 11.88
C ILE A 26 41.55 -44.09 10.85
N ARG A 27 42.89 -44.18 10.92
CA ARG A 27 43.78 -43.53 9.95
C ARG A 27 43.58 -44.04 8.52
N TYR A 28 43.39 -45.35 8.35
CA TYR A 28 43.08 -45.94 7.05
C TYR A 28 41.74 -45.44 6.49
N LEU A 29 40.70 -45.39 7.33
CA LEU A 29 39.38 -44.85 6.98
C LEU A 29 39.47 -43.37 6.59
N MET A 30 40.20 -42.56 7.36
CA MET A 30 40.41 -41.14 7.05
C MET A 30 41.05 -40.97 5.67
N LYS A 31 42.13 -41.72 5.40
CA LYS A 31 42.80 -41.68 4.10
C LYS A 31 41.86 -42.10 2.97
N ARG A 32 41.06 -43.15 3.19
CA ARG A 32 40.13 -43.65 2.18
C ARG A 32 38.96 -42.70 1.93
N ILE A 33 38.47 -42.04 2.98
CA ILE A 33 37.47 -40.96 2.86
C ILE A 33 38.07 -39.82 2.05
N GLU A 34 39.28 -39.37 2.35
CA GLU A 34 39.95 -38.29 1.63
C GLU A 34 40.15 -38.63 0.14
N GLU A 35 40.58 -39.86 -0.18
CA GLU A 35 40.71 -40.36 -1.57
C GLU A 35 39.38 -40.46 -2.32
N LEU A 36 38.27 -40.73 -1.60
CA LEU A 36 36.93 -40.90 -2.18
C LEU A 36 36.06 -39.64 -2.10
N THR A 37 36.51 -38.61 -1.39
CA THR A 37 35.79 -37.35 -1.24
C THR A 37 35.88 -36.62 -2.58
N VAL A 38 34.85 -36.79 -3.39
CA VAL A 38 34.59 -35.87 -4.49
C VAL A 38 34.19 -34.56 -3.84
N ILE A 39 35.11 -33.60 -3.79
CA ILE A 39 34.83 -32.24 -3.35
C ILE A 39 33.88 -31.66 -4.40
N LYS A 40 32.58 -31.78 -4.16
CA LYS A 40 31.62 -30.93 -4.84
C LYS A 40 31.98 -29.51 -4.39
N ILE A 41 32.56 -28.73 -5.28
CA ILE A 41 32.66 -27.29 -5.10
C ILE A 41 31.20 -26.84 -5.04
N ILE A 42 30.71 -26.62 -3.82
CA ILE A 42 29.50 -25.83 -3.64
C ILE A 42 29.99 -24.44 -3.98
N GLU A 43 29.71 -23.98 -5.20
CA GLU A 43 29.65 -22.54 -5.43
C GLU A 43 28.60 -22.05 -4.45
N GLU A 44 29.03 -21.50 -3.30
CA GLU A 44 28.16 -20.65 -2.52
C GLU A 44 27.80 -19.51 -3.47
N GLU A 45 26.58 -19.54 -4.01
CA GLU A 45 25.98 -18.36 -4.59
C GLU A 45 26.09 -17.28 -3.52
N GLU A 46 26.99 -16.33 -3.75
CA GLU A 46 27.15 -15.18 -2.87
C GLU A 46 25.83 -14.41 -2.97
N GLU A 47 24.95 -14.64 -1.99
CA GLU A 47 23.63 -14.00 -1.93
C GLU A 47 23.84 -12.50 -2.11
N ASP A 48 23.14 -11.92 -3.10
CA ASP A 48 23.24 -10.50 -3.45
C ASP A 48 23.25 -9.66 -2.16
N PRO A 49 24.30 -8.86 -1.90
CA PRO A 49 24.40 -8.06 -0.70
C PRO A 49 23.17 -7.18 -0.43
N LEU A 50 22.50 -6.71 -1.48
CA LEU A 50 21.26 -5.93 -1.37
C LEU A 50 20.08 -6.79 -0.93
N LEU A 51 19.98 -8.02 -1.45
CA LEU A 51 18.95 -8.98 -1.04
C LEU A 51 19.14 -9.39 0.43
N LYS A 52 20.38 -9.68 0.82
CA LYS A 52 20.74 -9.96 2.22
C LYS A 52 20.38 -8.80 3.14
N LEU A 53 20.68 -7.57 2.71
CA LEU A 53 20.33 -6.37 3.48
C LEU A 53 18.81 -6.20 3.56
N ARG A 54 18.07 -6.31 2.45
CA ARG A 54 16.60 -6.28 2.43
C ARG A 54 16.01 -7.29 3.40
N ASN A 55 16.49 -8.53 3.38
CA ASN A 55 16.01 -9.62 4.21
C ASN A 55 16.28 -9.40 5.72
N SER A 56 17.28 -8.59 6.05
CA SER A 56 17.61 -8.19 7.43
C SER A 56 16.73 -7.04 7.97
N LEU A 57 16.06 -6.30 7.08
CA LEU A 57 15.19 -5.20 7.49
C LEU A 57 13.92 -5.72 8.17
N HIS A 58 13.49 -4.97 9.19
CA HIS A 58 12.28 -5.28 9.96
C HIS A 58 11.17 -4.25 9.74
N ASN A 59 11.51 -3.03 9.34
CA ASN A 59 10.52 -2.00 9.00
C ASN A 59 10.17 -2.13 7.52
N GLY A 60 8.90 -1.94 7.18
CA GLY A 60 8.46 -1.98 5.79
C GLY A 60 7.19 -1.19 5.55
N LYS A 61 6.81 -1.14 4.27
CA LYS A 61 5.57 -0.58 3.76
C LYS A 61 4.78 -1.67 3.03
N LEU A 62 3.52 -1.81 3.37
CA LEU A 62 2.53 -2.52 2.56
C LEU A 62 2.04 -1.51 1.51
N SER A 63 2.43 -1.75 0.27
CA SER A 63 1.91 -1.05 -0.91
C SER A 63 0.74 -1.86 -1.46
N LEU A 64 -0.37 -1.20 -1.77
CA LEU A 64 -1.54 -1.81 -2.42
C LEU A 64 -1.62 -1.34 -3.86
N ARG A 65 -1.99 -2.23 -4.77
CA ARG A 65 -2.26 -1.86 -6.17
C ARG A 65 -3.30 -0.75 -6.22
N HIS A 66 -3.02 0.32 -6.95
CA HIS A 66 -3.86 1.53 -7.00
C HIS A 66 -4.15 2.17 -5.63
N GLY A 67 -3.38 1.82 -4.60
CA GLY A 67 -3.49 2.38 -3.26
C GLY A 67 -3.10 3.85 -3.24
N VAL A 68 -3.88 4.66 -2.53
CA VAL A 68 -3.60 6.10 -2.34
C VAL A 68 -2.66 6.37 -1.16
N ALA A 69 -2.37 5.34 -0.36
CA ALA A 69 -1.45 5.42 0.77
C ALA A 69 -0.68 4.10 0.94
N ASN A 70 0.44 4.19 1.64
CA ASN A 70 1.20 3.03 2.09
C ASN A 70 1.02 2.84 3.59
N TYR A 71 0.98 1.59 4.02
CA TYR A 71 0.81 1.25 5.43
C TYR A 71 2.09 0.70 6.02
N GLN A 72 2.50 1.21 7.16
CA GLN A 72 3.70 0.70 7.82
C GLN A 72 3.44 -0.71 8.38
N PHE A 73 4.44 -1.57 8.27
CA PHE A 73 4.43 -2.86 8.96
C PHE A 73 5.78 -3.15 9.61
N TYR A 74 5.77 -3.96 10.66
CA TYR A 74 6.96 -4.56 11.25
C TYR A 74 6.99 -6.06 11.00
N LYS A 75 8.10 -6.55 10.46
CA LYS A 75 8.40 -7.98 10.36
C LYS A 75 8.52 -8.58 11.75
N ALA A 76 7.91 -9.75 11.93
CA ALA A 76 7.99 -10.52 13.16
C ALA A 76 9.43 -10.98 13.45
N PHE A 77 9.67 -11.46 14.67
CA PHE A 77 10.92 -12.13 15.05
C PHE A 77 11.04 -13.55 14.48
N PHE A 78 9.95 -14.09 13.93
CA PHE A 78 9.85 -15.42 13.35
C PHE A 78 9.27 -15.37 11.93
N GLY A 79 9.26 -16.52 11.26
CA GLY A 79 8.88 -16.64 9.86
C GLY A 79 10.05 -16.49 8.89
N GLY A 80 9.79 -16.75 7.62
CA GLY A 80 10.78 -16.70 6.55
C GLY A 80 10.95 -15.33 5.91
N HIS A 81 11.34 -15.35 4.65
CA HIS A 81 11.54 -14.14 3.85
C HIS A 81 10.20 -13.57 3.36
N LEU A 82 10.14 -12.24 3.26
CA LEU A 82 8.98 -11.57 2.67
C LEU A 82 9.01 -11.72 1.16
N PRO A 83 7.86 -11.96 0.50
CA PRO A 83 7.78 -12.08 -0.95
C PRO A 83 8.31 -10.81 -1.62
N MET A 84 8.93 -10.97 -2.79
CA MET A 84 9.49 -9.87 -3.61
C MET A 84 8.57 -9.47 -4.77
N LYS A 85 7.33 -9.95 -4.75
CA LYS A 85 6.33 -9.70 -5.77
C LYS A 85 5.01 -9.31 -5.13
N GLU A 86 4.19 -8.66 -5.91
CA GLU A 86 2.79 -8.43 -5.59
C GLU A 86 2.03 -9.75 -5.52
N LEU A 87 1.18 -9.89 -4.50
CA LEU A 87 0.35 -11.06 -4.24
C LEU A 87 -1.09 -10.62 -3.97
N PRO A 88 -2.09 -11.50 -4.23
CA PRO A 88 -3.45 -11.25 -3.77
C PRO A 88 -3.48 -11.19 -2.24
N VAL A 89 -4.28 -10.27 -1.70
CA VAL A 89 -4.53 -10.13 -0.26
C VAL A 89 -5.85 -10.81 0.07
N LYS A 90 -5.87 -11.65 1.10
CA LYS A 90 -7.06 -12.44 1.46
C LYS A 90 -7.30 -12.42 2.96
N LEU A 91 -8.55 -12.20 3.37
CA LEU A 91 -8.94 -12.42 4.77
C LEU A 91 -8.98 -13.92 5.04
N VAL A 92 -8.46 -14.32 6.20
CA VAL A 92 -8.61 -15.68 6.70
C VAL A 92 -10.03 -15.84 7.26
N GLU A 93 -10.63 -17.03 7.09
CA GLU A 93 -11.96 -17.33 7.63
C GLU A 93 -11.87 -18.47 8.66
N PRO A 94 -12.20 -18.26 9.95
CA PRO A 94 -12.58 -17.00 10.57
C PRO A 94 -11.41 -16.02 10.67
N LEU A 95 -11.70 -14.71 10.69
CA LEU A 95 -10.69 -13.64 10.67
C LEU A 95 -9.65 -13.74 11.78
N ASN A 96 -10.01 -14.30 12.94
CA ASN A 96 -9.05 -14.46 14.03
C ASN A 96 -7.99 -15.55 13.74
N GLY A 97 -8.17 -16.43 12.77
CA GLY A 97 -7.20 -17.48 12.43
C GLY A 97 -6.88 -18.44 13.57
N CYS A 98 -7.74 -18.55 14.59
CA CYS A 98 -7.49 -19.40 15.76
C CYS A 98 -7.89 -20.87 15.55
N SER A 99 -8.54 -21.16 14.43
CA SER A 99 -8.84 -22.51 13.94
C SER A 99 -8.30 -22.68 12.52
N THR A 100 -8.36 -23.91 12.01
CA THR A 100 -8.11 -24.18 10.59
C THR A 100 -8.99 -23.28 9.72
N PRO A 101 -8.41 -22.56 8.75
CA PRO A 101 -9.17 -21.70 7.86
C PRO A 101 -10.19 -22.49 7.03
N GLU A 102 -11.37 -21.92 6.81
CA GLU A 102 -12.41 -22.47 5.94
C GLU A 102 -12.04 -22.26 4.46
N ASN A 103 -11.33 -21.18 4.15
CA ASN A 103 -10.95 -20.75 2.81
C ASN A 103 -9.49 -21.08 2.43
N LEU A 104 -8.94 -22.21 2.91
CA LEU A 104 -7.54 -22.62 2.68
C LEU A 104 -7.08 -22.52 1.21
N ALA A 105 -7.96 -22.87 0.27
CA ALA A 105 -7.62 -22.85 -1.16
C ALA A 105 -7.30 -21.44 -1.68
N GLU A 106 -7.93 -20.40 -1.13
CA GLU A 106 -7.71 -19.01 -1.52
C GLU A 106 -6.45 -18.41 -0.90
N LEU A 107 -5.98 -18.98 0.22
CA LEU A 107 -4.82 -18.47 0.95
C LEU A 107 -3.48 -18.91 0.33
N LYS A 108 -3.49 -19.88 -0.59
CA LYS A 108 -2.29 -20.35 -1.28
C LYS A 108 -1.68 -19.21 -2.10
N ASP A 109 -0.37 -18.99 -1.93
CA ASP A 109 0.38 -17.93 -2.61
C ASP A 109 -0.19 -16.51 -2.38
N ALA A 110 -1.03 -16.31 -1.36
CA ALA A 110 -1.61 -15.03 -1.01
C ALA A 110 -0.90 -14.38 0.19
N ILE A 111 -1.14 -13.08 0.39
CA ILE A 111 -0.94 -12.43 1.70
C ILE A 111 -2.19 -12.73 2.52
N ALA A 112 -2.08 -13.70 3.42
CA ALA A 112 -3.14 -14.01 4.37
C ALA A 112 -3.21 -12.94 5.45
N VAL A 113 -4.42 -12.49 5.79
CA VAL A 113 -4.66 -11.43 6.75
C VAL A 113 -5.55 -11.93 7.88
N VAL A 114 -5.09 -11.77 9.11
CA VAL A 114 -5.79 -12.21 10.33
C VAL A 114 -5.89 -11.07 11.34
N SER A 115 -6.93 -11.06 12.16
CA SER A 115 -7.01 -10.12 13.30
C SER A 115 -6.11 -10.55 14.45
N ARG A 116 -5.47 -9.56 15.09
CA ARG A 116 -4.79 -9.74 16.39
C ARG A 116 -5.81 -10.07 17.48
N GLY A 117 -5.39 -10.88 18.47
CA GLY A 117 -6.21 -11.27 19.63
C GLY A 117 -6.58 -12.76 19.64
N ASP A 118 -7.37 -13.17 20.62
CA ASP A 118 -7.99 -14.51 20.81
C ASP A 118 -7.05 -15.71 21.05
N CYS A 119 -5.96 -15.84 20.30
CA CYS A 119 -4.97 -16.91 20.40
C CYS A 119 -3.56 -16.38 20.10
N SER A 120 -2.53 -17.22 20.27
CA SER A 120 -1.15 -16.80 20.06
C SER A 120 -0.86 -16.50 18.58
N PHE A 121 0.15 -15.68 18.31
CA PHE A 121 0.57 -15.39 16.93
C PHE A 121 1.05 -16.66 16.22
N ILE A 122 1.79 -17.53 16.90
CA ILE A 122 2.24 -18.77 16.28
C ILE A 122 1.09 -19.74 15.98
N ASP A 123 0.04 -19.82 16.80
CA ASP A 123 -1.13 -20.65 16.49
C ASP A 123 -1.80 -20.17 15.18
N LYS A 124 -1.95 -18.85 15.01
CA LYS A 124 -2.47 -18.25 13.77
C LYS A 124 -1.58 -18.61 12.57
N ALA A 125 -0.26 -18.47 12.72
CA ALA A 125 0.69 -18.82 11.66
C ALA A 125 0.62 -20.30 11.28
N ASN A 126 0.50 -21.20 12.26
CA ASN A 126 0.38 -22.65 12.02
C ASN A 126 -0.94 -23.02 11.33
N ASN A 127 -2.05 -22.39 11.71
CA ASN A 127 -3.34 -22.64 11.07
C ASN A 127 -3.34 -22.20 9.60
N VAL A 128 -2.72 -21.05 9.31
CA VAL A 128 -2.61 -20.52 7.95
C VAL A 128 -1.54 -21.26 7.12
N SER A 129 -0.48 -21.78 7.74
CA SER A 129 0.60 -22.48 7.02
C SER A 129 0.13 -23.71 6.24
N LEU A 130 -0.99 -24.31 6.65
CA LEU A 130 -1.66 -25.41 5.95
C LEU A 130 -2.02 -25.06 4.49
N ALA A 131 -2.23 -23.78 4.17
CA ALA A 131 -2.53 -23.31 2.82
C ALA A 131 -1.28 -23.06 1.95
N GLY A 132 -0.11 -22.87 2.56
CA GLY A 132 1.09 -22.37 1.88
C GLY A 132 0.92 -20.92 1.38
N PRO A 133 0.69 -19.94 2.28
CA PRO A 133 0.61 -18.53 1.89
C PRO A 133 1.98 -17.99 1.46
N GLY A 134 1.97 -16.91 0.68
CA GLY A 134 3.20 -16.16 0.39
C GLY A 134 3.65 -15.29 1.57
N ALA A 135 2.71 -14.81 2.39
CA ALA A 135 2.99 -14.10 3.64
C ALA A 135 1.77 -14.12 4.58
N LEU A 136 1.99 -13.75 5.84
CA LEU A 136 0.95 -13.53 6.84
C LEU A 136 1.07 -12.13 7.45
N LEU A 137 -0.04 -11.40 7.48
CA LEU A 137 -0.16 -10.11 8.14
C LEU A 137 -1.18 -10.15 9.29
N TYR A 138 -0.72 -9.72 10.46
CA TYR A 138 -1.59 -9.42 11.59
C TYR A 138 -2.15 -8.01 11.46
N LEU A 139 -3.47 -7.88 11.50
CA LEU A 139 -4.17 -6.61 11.63
C LEU A 139 -4.12 -6.15 13.07
N ASN A 140 -3.52 -4.98 13.29
CA ASN A 140 -3.37 -4.44 14.64
C ASN A 140 -4.68 -3.81 15.14
N SER A 141 -4.92 -3.93 16.44
CA SER A 141 -6.07 -3.37 17.13
C SER A 141 -5.82 -1.96 17.69
N ASP A 142 -4.58 -1.47 17.61
CA ASP A 142 -4.16 -0.17 18.12
C ASP A 142 -3.09 0.46 17.20
N ASN A 143 -2.77 1.73 17.44
CA ASN A 143 -1.80 2.47 16.63
C ASN A 143 -0.33 2.14 16.94
N GLN A 144 -0.03 1.23 17.87
CA GLN A 144 1.33 0.89 18.26
C GLN A 144 1.87 -0.30 17.47
N LEU A 145 2.82 -0.04 16.57
CA LEU A 145 3.59 -1.11 15.93
C LEU A 145 4.67 -1.66 16.86
N PHE A 146 4.76 -2.97 16.92
CA PHE A 146 5.83 -3.70 17.60
C PHE A 146 6.22 -4.94 16.80
N ARG A 147 7.46 -5.41 17.00
CA ARG A 147 7.91 -6.65 16.38
C ARG A 147 7.30 -7.83 17.13
N VAL A 148 6.45 -8.56 16.44
CA VAL A 148 5.72 -9.69 17.00
C VAL A 148 6.69 -10.84 17.31
N SER A 149 6.69 -11.33 18.55
CA SER A 149 7.32 -12.60 18.91
C SER A 149 6.35 -13.75 18.68
N ALA A 150 6.86 -14.96 18.45
CA ALA A 150 6.02 -16.14 18.20
C ALA A 150 5.01 -16.40 19.34
N GLY A 151 5.39 -16.06 20.58
CA GLY A 151 4.63 -16.41 21.78
C GLY A 151 4.80 -17.89 22.15
N HIS A 152 4.10 -18.37 23.17
CA HIS A 152 4.09 -19.81 23.46
C HIS A 152 3.22 -20.56 22.44
N ILE A 153 3.76 -21.63 21.86
CA ILE A 153 2.98 -22.60 21.09
C ILE A 153 2.04 -23.29 22.07
N THR A 154 0.73 -23.26 21.81
CA THR A 154 -0.20 -24.03 22.63
C THR A 154 0.14 -25.52 22.50
N ASN A 155 0.44 -26.18 23.62
CA ASN A 155 0.82 -27.60 23.73
C ASN A 155 2.28 -28.00 23.41
N SER A 156 3.25 -27.07 23.32
CA SER A 156 4.67 -27.44 23.28
C SER A 156 5.44 -26.92 24.51
N LYS A 157 6.47 -27.67 24.94
CA LYS A 157 7.43 -27.27 25.97
C LYS A 157 8.74 -26.71 25.36
N GLU A 158 8.74 -26.46 24.06
CA GLU A 158 9.93 -26.07 23.30
C GLU A 158 10.08 -24.54 23.27
N ASP A 159 11.33 -24.06 23.19
CA ASP A 159 11.65 -22.63 23.16
C ASP A 159 11.00 -21.99 21.91
N PRO A 160 10.14 -20.98 22.05
CA PRO A 160 9.46 -20.37 20.92
C PRO A 160 10.38 -19.58 19.96
N ASN A 161 11.68 -19.46 20.27
CA ASN A 161 12.69 -18.94 19.35
C ASN A 161 13.48 -20.05 18.62
N GLU A 162 13.23 -21.33 18.92
CA GLU A 162 13.70 -22.44 18.10
C GLU A 162 12.73 -22.67 16.94
N ASN A 163 13.31 -22.88 15.75
CA ASN A 163 12.68 -23.03 14.44
C ASN A 163 11.17 -23.33 14.45
N THR A 164 10.35 -22.27 14.35
CA THR A 164 8.88 -22.35 14.35
C THR A 164 8.26 -23.17 13.21
N GLY A 165 9.05 -23.57 12.20
CA GLY A 165 8.56 -24.25 11.00
C GLY A 165 7.79 -23.33 10.04
N ILE A 166 7.70 -22.04 10.32
CA ILE A 166 7.06 -21.05 9.46
C ILE A 166 8.07 -20.54 8.42
N GLU A 167 7.85 -20.90 7.15
CA GLU A 167 8.78 -20.59 6.05
C GLU A 167 8.40 -19.33 5.23
N PHE A 168 7.23 -18.75 5.48
CA PHE A 168 6.77 -17.51 4.82
C PHE A 168 6.97 -16.29 5.71
N GLY A 169 7.03 -15.11 5.09
CA GLY A 169 7.20 -13.85 5.81
C GLY A 169 5.99 -13.50 6.68
N VAL A 170 6.26 -13.02 7.90
CA VAL A 170 5.22 -12.66 8.87
C VAL A 170 5.40 -11.20 9.31
N GLY A 171 4.32 -10.44 9.38
CA GLY A 171 4.36 -9.04 9.82
C GLY A 171 3.11 -8.57 10.57
N LEU A 172 3.23 -7.44 11.25
CA LEU A 172 2.13 -6.70 11.88
C LEU A 172 2.00 -5.34 11.19
N VAL A 173 0.81 -5.02 10.70
CA VAL A 173 0.52 -3.76 9.99
C VAL A 173 -0.20 -2.76 10.91
N THR A 174 -0.15 -1.46 10.59
CA THR A 174 -0.84 -0.42 11.36
C THR A 174 -2.37 -0.64 11.46
N HIS A 175 -3.00 -0.01 12.45
CA HIS A 175 -4.45 -0.04 12.60
C HIS A 175 -5.17 0.59 11.40
N GLU A 176 -4.65 1.68 10.81
CA GLU A 176 -5.24 2.29 9.60
C GLU A 176 -5.42 1.27 8.47
N ALA A 177 -4.43 0.39 8.25
CA ALA A 177 -4.53 -0.65 7.23
C ALA A 177 -5.64 -1.66 7.53
N THR A 178 -5.99 -1.87 8.80
CA THR A 178 -7.01 -2.83 9.23
C THR A 178 -8.37 -2.45 8.70
N GLY A 179 -8.77 -1.20 8.85
CA GLY A 179 -10.05 -0.71 8.33
C GLY A 179 -10.08 -0.74 6.80
N VAL A 180 -9.00 -0.27 6.18
CA VAL A 180 -8.90 -0.21 4.71
C VAL A 180 -8.92 -1.59 4.05
N LEU A 181 -8.12 -2.54 4.53
CA LEU A 181 -8.08 -3.89 3.96
C LEU A 181 -9.41 -4.62 4.11
N LYS A 182 -10.07 -4.48 5.26
CA LYS A 182 -11.41 -5.05 5.47
C LYS A 182 -12.43 -4.44 4.52
N ALA A 183 -12.51 -3.10 4.47
CA ALA A 183 -13.45 -2.41 3.61
C ALA A 183 -13.24 -2.76 2.12
N ALA A 184 -11.99 -2.81 1.65
CA ALA A 184 -11.68 -3.15 0.27
C ALA A 184 -12.07 -4.60 -0.09
N LEU A 185 -11.81 -5.55 0.83
CA LEU A 185 -12.15 -6.96 0.62
C LEU A 185 -13.66 -7.23 0.77
N ASP A 186 -14.35 -6.53 1.68
CA ASP A 186 -15.81 -6.58 1.85
C ASP A 186 -16.54 -5.98 0.64
N ALA A 187 -15.94 -5.00 -0.02
CA ALA A 187 -16.42 -4.45 -1.30
C ALA A 187 -16.24 -5.42 -2.49
N GLN A 188 -15.80 -6.66 -2.22
CA GLN A 188 -15.53 -7.74 -3.17
C GLN A 188 -14.54 -7.35 -4.28
N GLU A 189 -13.60 -6.45 -3.97
CA GLU A 189 -12.54 -6.09 -4.89
C GLU A 189 -11.36 -7.06 -4.80
N GLU A 190 -10.72 -7.33 -5.93
CA GLU A 190 -9.44 -8.02 -5.92
C GLU A 190 -8.36 -7.07 -5.41
N VAL A 191 -8.00 -7.22 -4.13
CA VAL A 191 -6.91 -6.46 -3.53
C VAL A 191 -5.60 -7.18 -3.77
N PHE A 192 -4.64 -6.45 -4.33
CA PHE A 192 -3.26 -6.90 -4.49
C PHE A 192 -2.34 -6.03 -3.67
N GLY A 193 -1.31 -6.63 -3.08
CA GLY A 193 -0.36 -5.91 -2.26
C GLY A 193 1.03 -6.49 -2.31
N GLN A 194 2.01 -5.65 -1.98
CA GLN A 194 3.42 -6.03 -1.85
C GLN A 194 3.99 -5.53 -0.54
N LEU A 195 4.71 -6.42 0.14
CA LEU A 195 5.42 -6.12 1.37
C LEU A 195 6.85 -5.70 1.04
N VAL A 196 7.13 -4.41 1.18
CA VAL A 196 8.41 -3.81 0.83
C VAL A 196 9.16 -3.41 2.10
N PRO A 197 10.22 -4.13 2.50
CA PRO A 197 11.10 -3.70 3.58
C PRO A 197 11.83 -2.40 3.20
N VAL A 198 11.94 -1.48 4.15
CA VAL A 198 12.57 -0.16 3.94
C VAL A 198 13.70 0.08 4.92
N GLN A 199 14.78 0.69 4.43
CA GLN A 199 15.85 1.17 5.27
C GLN A 199 15.54 2.61 5.67
N CYS A 200 15.58 2.89 6.97
CA CYS A 200 15.30 4.21 7.50
C CYS A 200 16.59 4.89 7.97
N LYS A 201 16.83 6.11 7.50
CA LYS A 201 17.84 7.04 8.03
C LYS A 201 17.14 8.02 8.97
N GLY A 202 16.97 7.62 10.24
CA GLY A 202 16.15 8.36 11.19
C GLY A 202 14.65 8.12 10.99
N ALA A 203 13.80 9.01 11.53
CA ALA A 203 12.35 8.80 11.56
C ALA A 203 11.63 9.11 10.22
N ALA A 204 12.20 9.98 9.37
CA ALA A 204 11.50 10.53 8.21
C ALA A 204 11.96 9.95 6.86
N GLU A 205 13.20 9.47 6.76
CA GLU A 205 13.78 9.03 5.48
C GLU A 205 13.81 7.50 5.39
N CYS A 206 12.70 6.89 5.02
CA CYS A 206 12.59 5.44 4.81
C CYS A 206 12.38 5.11 3.33
N ALA A 207 13.33 4.38 2.74
CA ALA A 207 13.29 4.01 1.32
C ALA A 207 13.59 2.52 1.09
N PRO A 208 13.02 1.90 0.04
CA PRO A 208 13.41 0.57 -0.39
C PRO A 208 14.87 0.51 -0.82
N ILE A 209 15.48 -0.66 -0.65
CA ILE A 209 16.87 -0.90 -1.04
C ILE A 209 16.92 -1.34 -2.51
N LEU A 210 16.09 -2.32 -2.87
CA LEU A 210 16.08 -2.88 -4.21
C LEU A 210 15.54 -1.86 -5.22
N PRO A 211 16.18 -1.69 -6.40
CA PRO A 211 15.71 -0.78 -7.44
C PRO A 211 14.26 -1.04 -7.85
N GLU A 212 13.89 -2.30 -8.02
CA GLU A 212 12.55 -2.72 -8.44
C GLU A 212 11.50 -2.33 -7.40
N GLU A 213 11.82 -2.42 -6.11
CA GLU A 213 10.91 -2.05 -5.03
C GLU A 213 10.76 -0.52 -4.88
N LYS A 214 11.71 0.28 -5.38
CA LYS A 214 11.58 1.76 -5.39
C LYS A 214 10.49 2.23 -6.34
N GLU A 215 10.19 1.45 -7.39
CA GLU A 215 9.11 1.73 -8.33
C GLU A 215 7.74 1.26 -7.83
N VAL A 216 7.70 0.35 -6.85
CA VAL A 216 6.47 -0.22 -6.26
C VAL A 216 5.93 0.61 -5.09
N VAL A 217 6.82 1.26 -4.33
CA VAL A 217 6.42 2.08 -3.17
C VAL A 217 5.64 3.36 -3.50
N PRO A 218 5.75 4.00 -4.67
CA PRO A 218 4.87 5.13 -4.99
C PRO A 218 3.41 4.71 -4.92
N TYR A 219 2.65 5.35 -4.05
CA TYR A 219 1.19 5.29 -4.06
C TYR A 219 0.65 6.16 -5.20
N VAL A 220 -0.63 5.99 -5.55
CA VAL A 220 -1.30 6.89 -6.49
C VAL A 220 -1.58 8.22 -5.79
N ASP A 221 -0.82 9.24 -6.13
CA ASP A 221 -0.96 10.62 -5.64
C ASP A 221 -1.80 11.50 -6.58
N SER A 222 -1.92 11.11 -7.85
CA SER A 222 -2.63 11.83 -8.90
C SER A 222 -3.11 10.94 -10.05
N GLY A 223 -3.94 11.52 -10.91
CA GLY A 223 -4.43 10.88 -12.12
C GLY A 223 -5.41 11.78 -12.88
N TYR A 224 -6.19 11.16 -13.77
CA TYR A 224 -7.21 11.83 -14.56
C TYR A 224 -8.58 11.17 -14.40
N LEU A 225 -9.63 11.97 -14.28
CA LEU A 225 -11.00 11.54 -14.50
C LEU A 225 -11.30 11.62 -16.00
N ALA A 226 -11.79 10.51 -16.55
CA ALA A 226 -12.23 10.41 -17.94
C ALA A 226 -13.69 9.97 -18.00
N GLY A 227 -14.45 10.48 -18.95
CA GLY A 227 -15.86 10.15 -19.16
C GLY A 227 -16.29 10.46 -20.58
N ASP A 228 -17.45 9.95 -21.00
CA ASP A 228 -17.97 10.23 -22.34
C ASP A 228 -18.29 11.73 -22.50
N GLY A 229 -17.63 12.38 -23.47
CA GLY A 229 -17.73 13.82 -23.67
C GLY A 229 -17.14 14.70 -22.55
N LEU A 230 -16.39 14.11 -21.61
CA LEU A 230 -15.71 14.82 -20.54
C LEU A 230 -14.23 15.04 -20.92
N ASP A 231 -13.78 16.29 -20.89
CA ASP A 231 -12.35 16.59 -21.00
C ASP A 231 -11.59 15.95 -19.82
N GLU A 232 -10.37 15.46 -20.04
CA GLU A 232 -9.56 14.87 -18.97
C GLU A 232 -9.36 15.87 -17.82
N ILE A 233 -9.80 15.49 -16.62
CA ILE A 233 -9.68 16.32 -15.42
C ILE A 233 -8.60 15.77 -14.52
N GLU A 234 -7.55 16.55 -14.30
CA GLU A 234 -6.49 16.17 -13.36
C GLU A 234 -7.02 16.21 -11.92
N PHE A 235 -6.70 15.17 -11.14
CA PHE A 235 -6.99 15.10 -9.72
C PHE A 235 -5.74 14.81 -8.89
N LEU A 236 -5.79 15.19 -7.61
CA LEU A 236 -4.91 14.68 -6.57
C LEU A 236 -5.69 13.79 -5.60
N THR A 237 -5.08 12.70 -5.13
CA THR A 237 -5.74 11.76 -4.21
C THR A 237 -5.69 12.23 -2.76
N SER A 238 -6.63 11.75 -1.95
CA SER A 238 -6.54 11.77 -0.49
C SER A 238 -5.35 10.94 -0.01
N THR A 239 -4.87 11.20 1.21
CA THR A 239 -3.84 10.38 1.87
C THR A 239 -4.43 9.21 2.65
N PHE A 240 -5.69 8.87 2.42
CA PHE A 240 -6.46 7.84 3.12
C PHE A 240 -7.42 7.13 2.16
N GLY A 241 -7.83 5.92 2.53
CA GLY A 241 -8.86 5.16 1.86
C GLY A 241 -8.36 3.92 1.11
N MET A 242 -9.31 3.16 0.57
CA MET A 242 -9.09 1.96 -0.24
C MET A 242 -8.31 2.29 -1.52
N PRO A 243 -7.76 1.28 -2.19
CA PRO A 243 -7.39 1.38 -3.59
C PRO A 243 -8.45 2.09 -4.43
N LEU A 244 -8.00 2.86 -5.43
CA LEU A 244 -8.91 3.51 -6.36
C LEU A 244 -9.65 2.46 -7.20
N PRO A 245 -10.99 2.51 -7.29
CA PRO A 245 -11.72 1.73 -8.26
C PRO A 245 -11.41 2.29 -9.66
N THR A 246 -10.76 1.49 -10.50
CA THR A 246 -10.38 1.87 -11.88
C THR A 246 -11.45 1.52 -12.91
N GLN A 247 -12.55 0.90 -12.50
CA GLN A 247 -13.70 0.68 -13.38
C GLN A 247 -14.53 1.96 -13.52
N ALA A 248 -15.21 2.12 -14.66
CA ALA A 248 -16.13 3.24 -14.85
C ALA A 248 -17.31 3.13 -13.87
N LEU A 249 -17.47 4.14 -13.01
CA LEU A 249 -18.51 4.21 -11.99
C LEU A 249 -19.39 5.45 -12.19
N PRO A 250 -20.67 5.43 -11.76
CA PRO A 250 -21.51 6.63 -11.79
C PRO A 250 -20.87 7.79 -11.02
N LEU A 251 -20.98 9.01 -11.54
CA LEU A 251 -20.66 10.24 -10.80
C LEU A 251 -21.95 10.98 -10.48
N LEU A 252 -22.23 11.20 -9.21
CA LEU A 252 -23.46 11.85 -8.75
C LEU A 252 -23.14 13.04 -7.85
N GLN A 253 -23.90 14.12 -7.98
CA GLN A 253 -23.86 15.25 -7.07
C GLN A 253 -25.09 15.22 -6.15
N PRO A 254 -24.94 15.32 -4.82
CA PRO A 254 -26.07 15.37 -3.91
C PRO A 254 -26.73 16.76 -3.92
N SER A 255 -28.02 16.83 -3.54
CA SER A 255 -28.78 18.07 -3.40
C SER A 255 -28.21 19.01 -2.34
N ASN A 256 -27.48 18.48 -1.35
CA ASN A 256 -26.67 19.24 -0.41
C ASN A 256 -25.18 19.19 -0.83
N PRO A 257 -24.74 20.01 -1.81
CA PRO A 257 -23.47 19.84 -2.52
C PRO A 257 -22.23 19.98 -1.64
N GLN A 258 -22.34 20.48 -0.40
CA GLN A 258 -21.20 20.50 0.52
C GLN A 258 -20.98 19.14 1.23
N GLY A 259 -21.96 18.23 1.27
CA GLY A 259 -21.81 16.93 1.94
C GLY A 259 -21.48 17.03 3.44
N CYS A 260 -21.86 18.13 4.11
CA CYS A 260 -21.59 18.34 5.54
C CYS A 260 -22.66 17.73 6.46
N GLU A 261 -23.71 17.17 5.87
CA GLU A 261 -24.75 16.40 6.54
C GLU A 261 -24.96 15.12 5.73
N ALA A 262 -25.83 14.22 6.21
CA ALA A 262 -26.25 13.06 5.44
C ALA A 262 -26.66 13.47 4.01
N LEU A 263 -26.21 12.70 3.01
CA LEU A 263 -26.45 13.04 1.62
C LEU A 263 -27.94 13.01 1.30
N SER A 264 -28.40 14.00 0.54
CA SER A 264 -29.74 14.03 -0.03
C SER A 264 -29.68 13.85 -1.54
N ALA A 265 -30.54 13.00 -2.08
CA ALA A 265 -30.62 12.76 -3.51
C ALA A 265 -31.16 14.00 -4.27
N PRO A 266 -30.75 14.21 -5.53
CA PRO A 266 -31.41 15.13 -6.46
C PRO A 266 -32.91 14.87 -6.61
N GLU A 267 -33.65 15.85 -7.14
CA GLU A 267 -35.09 15.70 -7.42
C GLU A 267 -35.34 14.49 -8.32
N GLY A 268 -36.16 13.54 -7.85
CA GLY A 268 -36.48 12.31 -8.57
C GLY A 268 -35.52 11.14 -8.36
N GLY A 269 -34.46 11.30 -7.56
CA GLY A 269 -33.54 10.23 -7.15
C GLY A 269 -33.79 9.69 -5.74
N ASP A 270 -33.05 8.65 -5.36
CA ASP A 270 -33.00 8.07 -4.02
C ASP A 270 -31.57 8.11 -3.45
N VAL A 271 -31.42 8.16 -2.12
CA VAL A 271 -30.11 8.13 -1.47
C VAL A 271 -29.38 6.82 -1.79
N SER A 272 -30.10 5.73 -2.07
CA SER A 272 -29.50 4.47 -2.50
C SER A 272 -28.77 4.57 -3.85
N ASP A 273 -29.03 5.61 -4.65
CA ASP A 273 -28.37 5.79 -5.95
C ASP A 273 -26.88 6.11 -5.79
N PHE A 274 -26.46 6.61 -4.63
CA PHE A 274 -25.04 6.81 -4.31
C PHE A 274 -24.29 5.50 -4.07
N ALA A 275 -25.00 4.38 -3.84
CA ALA A 275 -24.36 3.09 -3.63
C ALA A 275 -23.59 2.66 -4.88
N GLY A 276 -22.29 2.41 -4.75
CA GLY A 276 -21.45 2.07 -5.91
C GLY A 276 -20.92 3.26 -6.70
N ALA A 277 -21.32 4.50 -6.39
CA ALA A 277 -20.98 5.69 -7.15
C ALA A 277 -19.78 6.48 -6.58
N TRP A 278 -19.22 7.36 -7.40
CA TRP A 278 -18.46 8.52 -6.95
C TRP A 278 -19.42 9.65 -6.58
N VAL A 279 -19.18 10.31 -5.45
CA VAL A 279 -19.97 11.47 -5.01
C VAL A 279 -19.17 12.76 -5.21
N LEU A 280 -19.69 13.69 -6.01
CA LEU A 280 -19.11 15.02 -6.21
C LEU A 280 -19.61 15.99 -5.14
N VAL A 281 -18.70 16.61 -4.38
CA VAL A 281 -19.01 17.64 -3.37
C VAL A 281 -18.10 18.85 -3.47
N ALA A 282 -18.58 19.99 -2.99
CA ALA A 282 -17.82 21.23 -2.87
C ALA A 282 -17.04 21.30 -1.55
N ARG A 283 -15.82 21.85 -1.62
CA ARG A 283 -15.03 22.21 -0.44
C ARG A 283 -15.69 23.35 0.35
N GLY A 284 -15.61 23.26 1.68
CA GLY A 284 -16.14 24.26 2.62
C GLY A 284 -17.15 23.68 3.61
N GLY A 285 -17.54 24.45 4.62
CA GLY A 285 -18.57 24.07 5.62
C GLY A 285 -18.12 23.08 6.71
N CYS A 286 -17.33 22.06 6.36
CA CYS A 286 -16.89 20.99 7.28
C CYS A 286 -15.55 20.35 6.82
N PRO A 287 -14.86 19.60 7.70
CA PRO A 287 -13.67 18.80 7.37
C PRO A 287 -13.89 17.79 6.24
N PHE A 288 -12.82 17.46 5.50
CA PHE A 288 -12.87 16.49 4.40
C PHE A 288 -13.30 15.07 4.84
N GLY A 289 -12.88 14.66 6.05
CA GLY A 289 -13.28 13.38 6.62
C GLY A 289 -14.79 13.25 6.80
N ASP A 290 -15.47 14.33 7.20
CA ASP A 290 -16.92 14.30 7.41
C ASP A 290 -17.66 14.14 6.08
N LYS A 291 -17.20 14.83 5.04
CA LYS A 291 -17.72 14.67 3.67
C LYS A 291 -17.58 13.23 3.18
N ALA A 292 -16.37 12.69 3.29
CA ALA A 292 -16.08 11.31 2.90
C ALA A 292 -16.90 10.30 3.71
N LYS A 293 -17.10 10.54 5.00
CA LYS A 293 -17.95 9.70 5.84
C LYS A 293 -19.40 9.71 5.39
N HIS A 294 -19.99 10.86 5.11
CA HIS A 294 -21.38 10.93 4.65
C HIS A 294 -21.56 10.23 3.29
N ALA A 295 -20.59 10.36 2.38
CA ALA A 295 -20.60 9.61 1.13
C ALA A 295 -20.48 8.09 1.36
N GLN A 296 -19.57 7.67 2.23
CA GLN A 296 -19.41 6.26 2.59
C GLN A 296 -20.68 5.68 3.22
N ASP A 297 -21.35 6.43 4.10
CA ASP A 297 -22.60 6.01 4.75
C ASP A 297 -23.76 5.87 3.76
N ALA A 298 -23.70 6.56 2.62
CA ALA A 298 -24.62 6.38 1.50
C ALA A 298 -24.21 5.23 0.55
N GLY A 299 -23.14 4.49 0.86
CA GLY A 299 -22.64 3.36 0.06
C GLY A 299 -21.73 3.76 -1.11
N ALA A 300 -21.29 5.02 -1.18
CA ALA A 300 -20.38 5.47 -2.23
C ALA A 300 -19.08 4.66 -2.24
N ARG A 301 -18.48 4.54 -3.44
CA ARG A 301 -17.17 3.91 -3.64
C ARG A 301 -16.02 4.91 -3.55
N GLY A 302 -16.32 6.20 -3.56
CA GLY A 302 -15.34 7.27 -3.45
C GLY A 302 -15.98 8.65 -3.47
N ILE A 303 -15.19 9.66 -3.15
CA ILE A 303 -15.62 11.06 -3.15
C ILE A 303 -14.73 11.91 -4.06
N VAL A 304 -15.34 12.80 -4.83
CA VAL A 304 -14.66 13.84 -5.60
C VAL A 304 -14.96 15.18 -4.95
N ILE A 305 -13.92 15.89 -4.54
CA ILE A 305 -14.02 17.18 -3.87
C ILE A 305 -13.55 18.25 -4.86
N MET A 306 -14.48 19.09 -5.32
CA MET A 306 -14.09 20.29 -6.04
C MET A 306 -13.55 21.33 -5.06
N ASP A 307 -12.35 21.82 -5.34
CA ASP A 307 -11.79 22.93 -4.58
C ASP A 307 -12.63 24.20 -4.76
N ASN A 308 -12.56 25.11 -3.79
CA ASN A 308 -13.28 26.39 -3.81
C ASN A 308 -12.34 27.60 -3.92
N GLY A 309 -11.03 27.36 -3.90
CA GLY A 309 -10.00 28.38 -4.04
C GLY A 309 -9.26 28.30 -5.38
N ASP A 310 -8.49 29.35 -5.66
CA ASP A 310 -7.57 29.42 -6.80
C ASP A 310 -6.14 29.04 -6.40
N ALA A 311 -5.97 28.35 -5.26
CA ALA A 311 -4.69 27.84 -4.83
C ALA A 311 -4.29 26.60 -5.65
N PRO A 312 -2.98 26.28 -5.75
CA PRO A 312 -2.52 24.99 -6.24
C PRO A 312 -3.21 23.83 -5.52
N LEU A 313 -3.51 22.76 -6.26
CA LEU A 313 -4.08 21.57 -5.65
C LEU A 313 -3.13 20.98 -4.61
N ALA A 314 -3.72 20.41 -3.57
CA ALA A 314 -2.99 19.66 -2.57
C ALA A 314 -3.74 18.38 -2.23
N ARG A 315 -2.97 17.33 -1.95
CA ARG A 315 -3.53 16.14 -1.32
C ARG A 315 -4.08 16.50 0.05
N PHE A 316 -5.13 15.80 0.45
CA PHE A 316 -5.83 16.08 1.69
C PHE A 316 -5.90 14.84 2.58
N ALA A 317 -5.94 15.08 3.87
CA ALA A 317 -5.94 14.05 4.89
C ALA A 317 -7.23 14.09 5.71
N THR A 318 -7.44 13.04 6.49
CA THR A 318 -8.42 13.00 7.56
C THR A 318 -7.78 12.47 8.82
N ASN A 319 -8.33 12.88 9.95
CA ASN A 319 -8.04 12.42 11.29
C ASN A 319 -9.13 11.47 11.82
N ARG A 320 -10.07 11.06 10.95
CA ARG A 320 -11.06 10.02 11.23
C ARG A 320 -10.48 8.64 10.93
N GLU A 321 -10.73 7.69 11.83
CA GLU A 321 -10.32 6.29 11.66
C GLU A 321 -11.42 5.41 11.04
N ASP A 322 -12.61 5.98 10.80
CA ASP A 322 -13.81 5.30 10.28
C ASP A 322 -14.17 5.69 8.83
N VAL A 323 -13.21 6.24 8.09
CA VAL A 323 -13.32 6.60 6.67
C VAL A 323 -12.39 5.73 5.84
N PHE A 324 -12.98 4.95 4.95
CA PHE A 324 -12.29 3.95 4.14
C PHE A 324 -12.43 4.23 2.66
N ILE A 325 -13.41 4.98 2.16
CA ILE A 325 -13.46 5.30 0.73
C ILE A 325 -12.31 6.25 0.32
N PRO A 326 -11.72 6.08 -0.88
CA PRO A 326 -10.75 7.03 -1.40
C PRO A 326 -11.41 8.36 -1.77
N GLY A 327 -10.62 9.43 -1.74
CA GLY A 327 -11.02 10.77 -2.14
C GLY A 327 -10.15 11.33 -3.25
N LEU A 328 -10.76 12.12 -4.12
CA LEU A 328 -10.10 12.86 -5.19
C LEU A 328 -10.34 14.36 -4.98
N MET A 329 -9.34 15.19 -5.23
CA MET A 329 -9.48 16.65 -5.26
C MET A 329 -9.22 17.15 -6.67
N VAL A 330 -10.14 17.96 -7.18
CA VAL A 330 -10.05 18.61 -8.50
C VAL A 330 -10.02 20.12 -8.34
N THR A 331 -9.48 20.83 -9.33
CA THR A 331 -9.47 22.30 -9.31
C THR A 331 -10.90 22.85 -9.26
N LYS A 332 -11.06 24.09 -8.80
CA LYS A 332 -12.36 24.77 -8.85
C LYS A 332 -12.93 24.80 -10.27
N ALA A 333 -12.10 25.16 -11.25
CA ALA A 333 -12.49 25.23 -12.66
C ALA A 333 -12.90 23.87 -13.22
N ALA A 334 -12.16 22.81 -12.91
CA ALA A 334 -12.53 21.45 -13.32
C ALA A 334 -13.81 20.96 -12.63
N GLY A 335 -14.01 21.30 -11.35
CA GLY A 335 -15.24 20.99 -10.62
C GLY A 335 -16.48 21.68 -11.21
N GLU A 336 -16.35 22.94 -11.61
CA GLU A 336 -17.41 23.65 -12.35
C GLU A 336 -17.69 22.95 -13.69
N GLY A 337 -16.65 22.53 -14.42
CA GLY A 337 -16.78 21.74 -15.64
C GLY A 337 -17.47 20.37 -15.42
N LEU A 338 -17.20 19.69 -14.30
CA LEU A 338 -17.91 18.45 -13.94
C LEU A 338 -19.40 18.70 -13.74
N ILE A 339 -19.77 19.78 -13.03
CA ILE A 339 -21.19 20.11 -12.80
C ILE A 339 -21.89 20.40 -14.13
N ASP A 340 -21.26 21.18 -15.01
CA ASP A 340 -21.81 21.46 -16.34
C ASP A 340 -21.98 20.17 -17.15
N TRP A 341 -20.96 19.30 -17.15
CA TRP A 341 -21.00 18.01 -17.83
C TRP A 341 -22.12 17.10 -17.29
N LEU A 342 -22.28 17.00 -15.96
CA LEU A 342 -23.38 16.25 -15.33
C LEU A 342 -24.76 16.72 -15.80
N GLY A 343 -24.92 18.02 -16.13
CA GLY A 343 -26.15 18.56 -16.68
C GLY A 343 -26.41 18.21 -18.15
N THR A 344 -25.42 17.67 -18.87
CA THR A 344 -25.52 17.34 -20.30
C THR A 344 -25.68 15.85 -20.59
N VAL A 345 -25.34 14.98 -19.65
CA VAL A 345 -25.37 13.52 -19.84
C VAL A 345 -26.48 12.87 -19.03
N ALA A 346 -27.16 11.88 -19.61
CA ALA A 346 -28.23 11.15 -18.93
C ALA A 346 -27.69 10.14 -17.89
N GLU A 347 -26.54 9.51 -18.18
CA GLU A 347 -25.84 8.57 -17.29
C GLU A 347 -24.36 8.95 -17.19
N ALA A 348 -24.03 9.82 -16.26
CA ALA A 348 -22.65 10.22 -16.00
C ALA A 348 -21.84 9.07 -15.40
N LYS A 349 -20.87 8.55 -16.14
CA LYS A 349 -19.89 7.59 -15.62
C LYS A 349 -18.49 8.12 -15.82
N VAL A 350 -17.66 8.00 -14.79
CA VAL A 350 -16.25 8.39 -14.82
C VAL A 350 -15.38 7.18 -14.55
N GLU A 351 -14.31 7.07 -15.33
CA GLU A 351 -13.19 6.18 -15.09
C GLU A 351 -12.07 6.96 -14.40
N VAL A 352 -11.50 6.37 -13.36
CA VAL A 352 -10.31 6.89 -12.71
C VAL A 352 -9.10 6.28 -13.37
N VAL A 353 -8.26 7.12 -13.97
CA VAL A 353 -7.00 6.71 -14.62
C VAL A 353 -5.83 7.15 -13.74
N PRO A 354 -5.23 6.25 -12.93
CA PRO A 354 -4.06 6.57 -12.13
C PRO A 354 -2.89 7.06 -13.00
N SER A 355 -2.31 8.20 -12.66
CA SER A 355 -1.09 8.72 -13.29
C SER A 355 -0.26 9.42 -12.21
N PRO A 356 0.50 8.66 -11.40
CA PRO A 356 1.22 9.22 -10.27
C PRO A 356 2.32 10.23 -10.69
N GLY A 357 2.58 11.21 -9.83
CA GLY A 357 3.68 12.17 -9.94
C GLY A 357 3.24 13.64 -10.03
N ALA A 358 1.96 13.94 -10.23
CA ALA A 358 1.50 15.32 -10.37
C ALA A 358 1.42 16.05 -9.01
N ALA A 359 1.33 15.35 -7.87
CA ALA A 359 1.26 16.01 -6.57
C ALA A 359 2.52 16.83 -6.28
N GLN A 360 3.70 16.33 -6.68
CA GLN A 360 4.95 17.09 -6.53
C GLN A 360 4.95 18.35 -7.40
N ALA A 361 4.47 18.28 -8.64
CA ALA A 361 4.40 19.45 -9.51
C ALA A 361 3.46 20.54 -8.94
N TRP A 362 2.32 20.15 -8.35
CA TRP A 362 1.44 21.10 -7.68
C TRP A 362 2.08 21.71 -6.41
N LEU A 363 2.84 20.93 -5.65
CA LEU A 363 3.61 21.44 -4.50
C LEU A 363 4.69 22.45 -4.94
N ASP A 364 5.40 22.15 -6.03
CA ASP A 364 6.40 23.04 -6.60
C ASP A 364 5.75 24.37 -7.03
N LEU A 365 4.59 24.31 -7.70
CA LEU A 365 3.79 25.48 -8.07
C LEU A 365 3.34 26.30 -6.85
N ALA A 366 3.01 25.64 -5.74
CA ALA A 366 2.63 26.29 -4.47
C ALA A 366 3.79 26.99 -3.78
N ALA A 367 5.02 26.49 -3.96
CA ALA A 367 6.23 27.07 -3.39
C ALA A 367 6.79 28.24 -4.22
N LEU A 368 6.21 28.55 -5.38
CA LEU A 368 6.72 29.60 -6.27
C LEU A 368 6.50 31.00 -5.71
N GLU A 369 7.59 31.76 -5.66
CA GLU A 369 7.55 33.22 -5.50
C GLU A 369 7.46 33.87 -6.90
N TRP A 370 6.31 34.48 -7.20
CA TRP A 370 6.10 35.15 -8.48
C TRP A 370 6.80 36.51 -8.53
N PRO A 371 7.48 36.86 -9.64
CA PRO A 371 8.14 38.15 -9.77
C PRO A 371 7.12 39.29 -9.88
N GLU A 372 7.52 40.50 -9.46
CA GLU A 372 6.67 41.70 -9.53
C GLU A 372 6.81 42.45 -10.87
N GLU A 373 7.94 42.31 -11.55
CA GLU A 373 8.20 43.04 -12.79
C GLU A 373 7.46 42.41 -13.99
N LYS A 374 6.66 43.20 -14.72
CA LYS A 374 5.86 42.73 -15.89
C LYS A 374 6.66 41.94 -16.93
N ALA A 375 7.89 42.37 -17.23
CA ALA A 375 8.76 41.67 -18.18
C ALA A 375 9.17 40.27 -17.66
N GLN A 376 9.43 40.17 -16.36
CA GLN A 376 9.81 38.93 -15.70
C GLN A 376 8.61 37.98 -15.55
N ILE A 377 7.41 38.49 -15.26
CA ILE A 377 6.21 37.65 -15.11
C ILE A 377 5.92 36.83 -16.37
N ASN A 378 6.03 37.42 -17.56
CA ASN A 378 5.78 36.70 -18.81
C ASN A 378 6.83 35.61 -19.10
N LEU A 379 8.10 35.89 -18.79
CA LEU A 379 9.17 34.90 -18.91
C LEU A 379 9.02 33.78 -17.87
N PHE A 380 8.67 34.13 -16.64
CA PHE A 380 8.41 33.20 -15.55
C PHE A 380 7.24 32.27 -15.89
N LYS A 381 6.10 32.82 -16.32
CA LYS A 381 4.96 32.03 -16.82
C LYS A 381 5.36 31.01 -17.89
N LYS A 382 6.16 31.43 -18.89
CA LYS A 382 6.63 30.51 -19.95
C LYS A 382 7.51 29.39 -19.40
N ARG A 383 8.35 29.67 -18.40
CA ARG A 383 9.15 28.66 -17.71
C ARG A 383 8.26 27.68 -16.96
N GLN A 384 7.32 28.18 -16.16
CA GLN A 384 6.42 27.33 -15.39
C GLN A 384 5.54 26.45 -16.28
N LEU A 385 5.05 26.96 -17.41
CA LEU A 385 4.31 26.16 -18.39
C LEU A 385 5.18 25.05 -19.01
N LYS A 386 6.48 25.24 -19.12
CA LYS A 386 7.41 24.22 -19.63
C LYS A 386 7.73 23.16 -18.58
N GLU A 387 7.86 23.59 -17.31
CA GLU A 387 8.27 22.72 -16.20
C GLU A 387 7.09 21.93 -15.60
N HIS A 388 5.90 22.53 -15.52
CA HIS A 388 4.74 21.96 -14.82
C HIS A 388 3.44 21.99 -15.63
N GLY A 389 3.48 22.39 -16.90
CA GLY A 389 2.28 22.58 -17.75
C GLY A 389 1.87 21.36 -18.56
N ASP A 390 2.16 20.15 -18.08
CA ASP A 390 1.82 18.88 -18.73
C ASP A 390 0.33 18.51 -18.62
N SER A 391 -0.45 19.16 -17.75
CA SER A 391 -1.92 19.02 -17.69
C SER A 391 -2.67 20.30 -18.09
N PRO A 392 -3.90 20.20 -18.66
CA PRO A 392 -4.76 21.35 -18.92
C PRO A 392 -5.04 22.18 -17.65
N ASP A 393 -5.28 21.51 -16.52
CA ASP A 393 -5.51 22.13 -15.21
C ASP A 393 -4.33 22.99 -14.74
N ARG A 394 -3.11 22.43 -14.76
CA ARG A 394 -1.90 23.19 -14.38
C ARG A 394 -1.63 24.33 -15.34
N GLN A 395 -1.83 24.13 -16.64
CA GLN A 395 -1.72 25.23 -17.60
C GLN A 395 -2.73 26.35 -17.33
N ALA A 396 -3.99 26.00 -17.05
CA ALA A 396 -5.03 26.97 -16.74
C ALA A 396 -4.69 27.74 -15.46
N TRP A 397 -4.25 27.04 -14.42
CA TRP A 397 -3.80 27.65 -13.17
C TRP A 397 -2.62 28.61 -13.37
N ILE A 398 -1.54 28.18 -14.04
CA ILE A 398 -0.36 29.03 -14.29
C ILE A 398 -0.74 30.29 -15.08
N LYS A 399 -1.62 30.17 -16.09
CA LYS A 399 -2.11 31.30 -16.89
C LYS A 399 -2.96 32.26 -16.03
N ALA A 400 -3.84 31.73 -15.20
CA ALA A 400 -4.68 32.51 -14.29
C ALA A 400 -3.83 33.26 -13.26
N LYS A 401 -2.87 32.58 -12.62
CA LYS A 401 -1.98 33.19 -11.63
C LYS A 401 -1.11 34.28 -12.24
N ALA A 402 -0.56 34.05 -13.43
CA ALA A 402 0.20 35.08 -14.14
C ALA A 402 -0.66 36.33 -14.44
N LYS A 403 -1.94 36.15 -14.78
CA LYS A 403 -2.88 37.26 -15.04
C LYS A 403 -3.16 38.05 -13.77
N GLU A 404 -3.38 37.36 -12.65
CA GLU A 404 -3.58 37.97 -11.32
C GLU A 404 -2.37 38.82 -10.92
N VAL A 405 -1.16 38.26 -11.00
CA VAL A 405 0.08 38.97 -10.65
C VAL A 405 0.35 40.15 -11.60
N LEU A 406 0.07 40.01 -12.90
CA LEU A 406 0.18 41.12 -13.86
C LEU A 406 -0.79 42.26 -13.56
N ALA A 407 -2.00 41.94 -13.10
CA ALA A 407 -2.99 42.94 -12.70
C ALA A 407 -2.54 43.67 -11.42
N ALA A 408 -2.00 42.95 -10.45
CA ALA A 408 -1.44 43.54 -9.22
C ALA A 408 -0.24 44.46 -9.51
N ALA A 409 0.66 44.07 -10.43
CA ALA A 409 1.79 44.90 -10.87
C ALA A 409 1.40 46.10 -11.75
N ALA A 410 0.13 46.23 -12.12
CA ALA A 410 -0.39 47.35 -12.88
C ALA A 410 -1.21 48.35 -12.03
N ALA A 411 -1.60 47.94 -10.83
CA ALA A 411 -2.17 48.80 -9.79
C ALA A 411 -1.03 49.53 -9.03
#